data_AF-A0A8C1BUX7-F1
#
_entry.id   AF-A0A8C1BUX7-F1
#
_cell.length_a   1.000
_cell.length_b   1.000
_cell.length_c   1.000
_cell.angle_alpha   90.00
_cell.angle_beta   90.00
_cell.angle_gamma   90.00
#
_symmetry.space_group_name_H-M   'P 1'
#
loop_
_entity.id
_entity.type
_entity.pdbx_description
1 polymer ?
#
loop_
_entity_poly.entity_id
_entity_poly.type
_entity_poly.pdbx_seq_one_letter_code
_entity_poly.pdbx_strand_id
1 'polypeptide(L)'
;MAKEGTEIAEETEQMIDQKEPDNPVSAVVDSKEMRAVLLTGFGGLNKLKVTKKPMPEPQEGEVKIRVKACGLNFLDLMVRQGNIDNPPKTPLVPGFECSGIVESVGENTKGFEIGDRVMAFVNYNAWAEVVCTPLDFVYKIPDNMTFSEAAAFSMNFVTAYMMLFEVANLREGMSVLVHSAGGAVGQAVAQLCSTVPNVTVFGTASPFKHEAIKHSVTHLFDRNIDCVPEVKKISPDGVDIVLDCLCGENTGKGLTLLKPMGTYILYGSSNMVTGETKSFFSFAKSWWQVEKVNPIKLYEENKVMAGFSLLNLLFKQGGCNQVKTAVQKLLSLYDQKKIKPVVDSLWALEEVKEAMQRIHDRGNIGKLILDVEKSPTPLMANDSTETSEAGEEEEEQEGDKNTECPANSLRVKREKTARLVHISLSDLHCSAVTMAQSRLLLLVVCFSVLQSGYGHPSRSKKGVPVRQRATEDDDMRTQIDKLWQEVNSLKEMQALQTVCLRGIKAHRKCYLVSEQAKHYHEANEDCIAQGGTLAIPRDTIQNDELTDYAKRSSPASKDFWIGITDIVKEGQYVDVNSLPVTFFHWDRSKREPSGGKRESCVTLSLAAQGKWHDEVCRSQKKYICEYLIP
;
A
#
# COMPACT_ATOMS: atom_id res chain seq x y z
N MET A 1 -17.89 -29.60 87.42
CA MET A 1 -19.02 -28.85 88.01
C MET A 1 -19.65 -28.05 86.88
N ALA A 2 -20.86 -28.27 86.38
CA ALA A 2 -21.98 -29.19 86.59
C ALA A 2 -22.68 -29.30 85.19
N LYS A 3 -22.99 -30.51 84.68
CA LYS A 3 -24.34 -31.14 84.59
C LYS A 3 -25.38 -30.26 83.87
N GLU A 4 -26.25 -30.69 82.97
CA GLU A 4 -26.85 -31.93 82.40
C GLU A 4 -27.67 -31.40 81.18
N GLY A 5 -28.09 -32.09 80.13
CA GLY A 5 -28.18 -33.49 79.72
C GLY A 5 -29.12 -33.54 78.48
N THR A 6 -28.93 -34.55 77.61
CA THR A 6 -29.96 -35.39 76.91
C THR A 6 -31.11 -34.72 76.12
N GLU A 7 -31.60 -35.16 74.95
CA GLU A 7 -31.55 -36.43 74.20
C GLU A 7 -32.25 -36.25 72.82
N ILE A 8 -31.75 -36.98 71.81
CA ILE A 8 -32.45 -37.82 70.81
C ILE A 8 -33.37 -37.20 69.73
N ALA A 9 -33.28 -37.83 68.55
CA ALA A 9 -33.70 -37.51 67.20
C ALA A 9 -35.07 -38.10 66.78
N GLU A 10 -35.40 -37.89 65.50
CA GLU A 10 -36.48 -38.50 64.65
C GLU A 10 -37.86 -37.85 64.84
N GLU A 11 -38.65 -37.46 63.83
CA GLU A 11 -38.95 -38.08 62.52
C GLU A 11 -39.64 -37.05 61.56
N THR A 12 -39.50 -37.28 60.26
CA THR A 12 -40.14 -36.70 59.05
C THR A 12 -41.69 -36.71 59.12
N GLU A 13 -42.51 -35.83 58.53
CA GLU A 13 -42.75 -35.62 57.08
C GLU A 13 -43.94 -34.63 56.81
N GLN A 14 -44.04 -34.13 55.56
CA GLN A 14 -45.16 -33.42 54.87
C GLN A 14 -45.35 -31.90 55.04
N MET A 15 -45.87 -31.12 54.07
CA MET A 15 -45.70 -30.95 52.62
C MET A 15 -46.62 -29.74 52.25
N ILE A 16 -46.15 -28.85 51.36
CA ILE A 16 -46.92 -27.87 50.54
C ILE A 16 -47.37 -26.55 51.24
N ASP A 17 -46.75 -25.42 50.89
CA ASP A 17 -47.36 -24.45 49.94
C ASP A 17 -46.31 -23.52 49.30
N GLN A 18 -46.53 -23.21 48.02
CA GLN A 18 -45.66 -22.48 47.11
C GLN A 18 -45.75 -20.96 47.30
N LYS A 19 -44.60 -20.27 47.26
CA LYS A 19 -44.49 -18.91 46.69
C LYS A 19 -43.01 -18.52 46.53
N GLU A 20 -42.56 -18.46 45.28
CA GLU A 20 -41.33 -17.77 44.88
C GLU A 20 -41.41 -16.27 45.23
N PRO A 21 -40.26 -15.65 45.53
CA PRO A 21 -40.01 -14.35 44.92
C PRO A 21 -38.60 -14.28 44.29
N ASP A 22 -38.62 -13.92 43.01
CA ASP A 22 -37.63 -13.17 42.23
C ASP A 22 -36.18 -13.13 42.73
N ASN A 23 -35.38 -13.89 41.98
CA ASN A 23 -33.93 -13.85 41.89
C ASN A 23 -33.46 -12.44 41.45
N PRO A 24 -32.64 -11.70 42.21
CA PRO A 24 -31.85 -10.64 41.62
C PRO A 24 -30.68 -11.30 40.91
N VAL A 25 -30.78 -11.41 39.59
CA VAL A 25 -29.66 -11.72 38.70
C VAL A 25 -28.60 -10.66 38.94
N SER A 26 -27.65 -10.94 39.84
CA SER A 26 -26.39 -10.25 39.87
C SER A 26 -25.74 -10.52 38.52
N ALA A 27 -25.69 -9.49 37.67
CA ALA A 27 -24.94 -9.54 36.43
C ALA A 27 -23.47 -9.83 36.79
N VAL A 28 -23.08 -11.10 36.71
CA VAL A 28 -21.69 -11.51 36.65
C VAL A 28 -21.18 -10.89 35.36
N VAL A 29 -20.50 -9.74 35.46
CA VAL A 29 -19.73 -9.18 34.36
C VAL A 29 -18.68 -10.23 34.04
N ASP A 30 -18.84 -10.93 32.92
CA ASP A 30 -17.96 -12.01 32.52
C ASP A 30 -16.55 -11.44 32.27
N SER A 31 -15.70 -11.50 33.30
CA SER A 31 -14.36 -10.90 33.37
C SER A 31 -13.33 -11.54 32.44
N LYS A 32 -13.77 -12.44 31.53
CA LYS A 32 -12.91 -13.19 30.59
C LYS A 32 -12.90 -12.63 29.18
N GLU A 33 -13.73 -11.64 28.86
CA GLU A 33 -13.77 -11.01 27.55
C GLU A 33 -13.24 -9.57 27.58
N MET A 34 -12.65 -9.14 26.46
CA MET A 34 -12.18 -7.78 26.20
C MET A 34 -12.77 -7.23 24.91
N ARG A 35 -12.85 -5.91 24.78
CA ARG A 35 -13.14 -5.25 23.51
C ARG A 35 -11.92 -5.32 22.59
N ALA A 36 -12.18 -5.55 21.30
CA ALA A 36 -11.17 -5.49 20.25
C ALA A 36 -11.80 -5.04 18.92
N VAL A 37 -11.03 -4.36 18.08
CA VAL A 37 -11.41 -4.03 16.71
C VAL A 37 -11.13 -5.25 15.83
N LEU A 38 -12.18 -5.86 15.32
CA LEU A 38 -12.12 -7.00 14.41
C LEU A 38 -12.22 -6.56 12.96
N LEU A 39 -11.23 -6.93 12.15
CA LEU A 39 -11.32 -6.94 10.70
C LEU A 39 -12.01 -8.23 10.26
N THR A 40 -13.27 -8.11 9.84
CA THR A 40 -14.12 -9.27 9.46
C THR A 40 -13.78 -9.87 8.09
N GLY A 41 -13.12 -9.10 7.23
CA GLY A 41 -12.72 -9.49 5.88
C GLY A 41 -11.99 -8.32 5.21
N PHE A 42 -11.31 -8.54 4.10
CA PHE A 42 -10.67 -7.45 3.37
C PHE A 42 -11.71 -6.58 2.65
N GLY A 43 -11.47 -5.26 2.57
CA GLY A 43 -12.36 -4.35 1.88
C GLY A 43 -12.39 -2.96 2.50
N GLY A 44 -13.55 -2.29 2.43
CA GLY A 44 -13.85 -0.93 2.91
C GLY A 44 -13.82 -0.76 4.44
N LEU A 45 -14.10 0.44 4.94
CA LEU A 45 -14.14 0.74 6.39
C LEU A 45 -15.23 -0.07 7.12
N ASN A 46 -16.29 -0.45 6.42
CA ASN A 46 -17.38 -1.30 6.94
C ASN A 46 -16.93 -2.70 7.40
N LYS A 47 -15.70 -3.13 7.08
CA LYS A 47 -15.13 -4.40 7.53
C LYS A 47 -14.61 -4.38 8.97
N LEU A 48 -14.45 -3.20 9.56
CA LEU A 48 -14.03 -3.02 10.94
C LEU A 48 -15.25 -3.00 11.87
N LYS A 49 -15.20 -3.80 12.93
CA LYS A 49 -16.24 -3.86 13.98
C LYS A 49 -15.59 -4.00 15.34
N VAL A 50 -16.04 -3.23 16.33
CA VAL A 50 -15.69 -3.49 17.73
C VAL A 50 -16.50 -4.69 18.20
N THR A 51 -15.81 -5.71 18.73
CA THR A 51 -16.45 -6.93 19.26
C THR A 51 -15.84 -7.28 20.61
N LYS A 52 -16.53 -8.13 21.37
CA LYS A 52 -15.90 -8.82 22.49
C LYS A 52 -15.09 -10.02 21.98
N LYS A 53 -13.96 -10.31 22.63
CA LYS A 53 -13.11 -11.47 22.40
C LYS A 53 -12.56 -11.99 23.73
N PRO A 54 -12.26 -13.29 23.86
CA PRO A 54 -11.56 -13.80 25.04
C PRO A 54 -10.23 -13.06 25.26
N MET A 55 -9.90 -12.75 26.52
CA MET A 55 -8.60 -12.20 26.87
C MET A 55 -7.50 -13.23 26.62
N PRO A 56 -6.36 -12.85 26.00
CA PRO A 56 -5.20 -13.73 25.92
C PRO A 56 -4.51 -13.83 27.29
N GLU A 57 -3.85 -14.96 27.52
CA GLU A 57 -2.94 -15.16 28.66
C GLU A 57 -1.50 -15.30 28.14
N PRO A 58 -0.49 -14.80 28.86
CA PRO A 58 0.88 -14.79 28.38
C PRO A 58 1.50 -16.18 28.47
N GLN A 59 2.20 -16.60 27.42
CA GLN A 59 3.03 -17.81 27.45
C GLN A 59 4.39 -17.54 28.10
N GLU A 60 5.18 -18.60 28.35
CA GLU A 60 6.58 -18.45 28.74
C GLU A 60 7.32 -17.58 27.71
N GLY A 61 8.02 -16.55 28.19
CA GLY A 61 8.71 -15.55 27.35
C GLY A 61 7.85 -14.36 26.92
N GLU A 62 6.58 -14.27 27.36
CA GLU A 62 5.66 -13.19 27.00
C GLU A 62 5.20 -12.36 28.22
N VAL A 63 4.67 -11.17 27.92
CA VAL A 63 3.93 -10.34 28.89
C VAL A 63 2.53 -10.04 28.38
N LYS A 64 1.58 -9.97 29.31
CA LYS A 64 0.22 -9.48 29.10
C LYS A 64 0.19 -8.00 29.43
N ILE A 65 -0.18 -7.19 28.45
CA ILE A 65 -0.23 -5.73 28.57
C ILE A 65 -1.70 -5.30 28.56
N ARG A 66 -2.12 -4.57 29.60
CA ARG A 66 -3.36 -3.79 29.60
C ARG A 66 -3.14 -2.54 28.76
N VAL A 67 -3.67 -2.56 27.55
CA VAL A 67 -3.44 -1.51 26.55
C VAL A 67 -4.17 -0.23 26.95
N LYS A 68 -3.47 0.89 26.85
CA LYS A 68 -3.99 2.25 27.07
C LYS A 68 -4.13 3.01 25.76
N ALA A 69 -3.16 2.85 24.87
CA ALA A 69 -3.14 3.52 23.57
C ALA A 69 -2.54 2.64 22.47
N CYS A 70 -3.11 2.70 21.27
CA CYS A 70 -2.60 2.00 20.08
C CYS A 70 -2.25 3.02 18.99
N GLY A 71 -1.13 2.82 18.31
CA GLY A 71 -0.74 3.66 17.18
C GLY A 71 -1.44 3.22 15.90
N LEU A 72 -1.98 4.18 15.15
CA LEU A 72 -2.57 3.93 13.83
C LEU A 72 -1.53 4.27 12.74
N ASN A 73 -1.29 3.31 11.84
CA ASN A 73 -0.25 3.36 10.82
C ASN A 73 -0.85 3.24 9.42
N PHE A 74 -0.12 3.75 8.41
CA PHE A 74 -0.53 3.59 7.01
C PHE A 74 -0.61 2.10 6.60
N LEU A 75 0.24 1.25 7.19
CA LEU A 75 0.20 -0.18 6.97
C LEU A 75 -1.14 -0.80 7.40
N ASP A 76 -1.81 -0.27 8.42
CA ASP A 76 -3.10 -0.80 8.86
C ASP A 76 -4.19 -0.62 7.78
N LEU A 77 -4.10 0.44 6.97
CA LEU A 77 -4.97 0.63 5.80
C LEU A 77 -4.67 -0.44 4.74
N MET A 78 -3.40 -0.76 4.51
CA MET A 78 -3.00 -1.82 3.57
C MET A 78 -3.47 -3.19 4.05
N VAL A 79 -3.35 -3.50 5.35
CA VAL A 79 -3.89 -4.72 5.97
C VAL A 79 -5.39 -4.80 5.76
N ARG A 80 -6.15 -3.73 6.08
CA ARG A 80 -7.62 -3.70 5.90
C ARG A 80 -8.02 -4.01 4.46
N GLN A 81 -7.28 -3.51 3.48
CA GLN A 81 -7.56 -3.73 2.06
C GLN A 81 -7.05 -5.07 1.52
N GLY A 82 -6.25 -5.83 2.28
CA GLY A 82 -5.57 -7.02 1.76
C GLY A 82 -4.49 -6.67 0.72
N ASN A 83 -3.87 -5.50 0.87
CA ASN A 83 -2.78 -4.98 0.04
C ASN A 83 -1.42 -5.22 0.69
N ILE A 84 -1.21 -6.43 1.19
CA ILE A 84 0.06 -6.88 1.76
C ILE A 84 0.41 -8.24 1.17
N ASP A 85 1.71 -8.52 1.05
CA ASP A 85 2.17 -9.82 0.57
C ASP A 85 1.83 -10.90 1.60
N ASN A 86 1.19 -11.98 1.14
CA ASN A 86 0.68 -13.07 1.97
C ASN A 86 -0.23 -12.57 3.12
N PRO A 87 -1.41 -12.04 2.79
CA PRO A 87 -2.30 -11.48 3.79
C PRO A 87 -2.74 -12.56 4.80
N PRO A 88 -2.80 -12.23 6.11
CA PRO A 88 -3.27 -13.15 7.14
C PRO A 88 -4.74 -13.54 6.91
N LYS A 89 -5.18 -14.65 7.51
CA LYS A 89 -6.59 -15.07 7.42
C LYS A 89 -7.47 -14.13 8.25
N THR A 90 -8.57 -13.67 7.66
CA THR A 90 -9.65 -12.98 8.38
C THR A 90 -10.66 -13.99 8.94
N PRO A 91 -11.34 -13.70 10.06
CA PRO A 91 -11.29 -12.47 10.83
C PRO A 91 -10.03 -12.35 11.71
N LEU A 92 -9.52 -11.12 11.89
CA LEU A 92 -8.33 -10.85 12.71
C LEU A 92 -8.44 -9.49 13.43
N VAL A 93 -7.66 -9.30 14.51
CA VAL A 93 -7.54 -8.00 15.18
C VAL A 93 -6.30 -7.26 14.62
N PRO A 94 -6.45 -6.08 13.99
CA PRO A 94 -5.30 -5.35 13.42
C PRO A 94 -4.42 -4.64 14.47
N GLY A 95 -3.42 -3.91 13.98
CA GLY A 95 -2.55 -3.04 14.74
C GLY A 95 -1.21 -3.67 15.11
N PHE A 96 -0.13 -2.88 15.06
CA PHE A 96 1.25 -3.35 15.22
C PHE A 96 2.03 -2.69 16.35
N GLU A 97 1.45 -1.71 17.03
CA GLU A 97 2.08 -1.04 18.16
C GLU A 97 1.04 -0.63 19.21
N CYS A 98 1.44 -0.70 20.48
CA CYS A 98 0.64 -0.26 21.60
C CYS A 98 1.51 0.24 22.75
N SER A 99 0.86 0.88 23.72
CA SER A 99 1.45 1.17 25.02
C SER A 99 0.42 0.93 26.12
N GLY A 100 0.91 0.61 27.31
CA GLY A 100 0.07 0.23 28.41
C GLY A 100 0.84 -0.18 29.65
N ILE A 101 0.17 -0.95 30.50
CA ILE A 101 0.70 -1.41 31.79
C ILE A 101 0.83 -2.93 31.74
N VAL A 102 1.95 -3.47 32.20
CA VAL A 102 2.11 -4.92 32.37
C VAL A 102 1.12 -5.41 33.42
N GLU A 103 0.18 -6.25 33.01
CA GLU A 103 -0.87 -6.82 33.87
C GLU A 103 -0.45 -8.18 34.45
N SER A 104 0.21 -9.00 33.64
CA SER A 104 0.81 -10.28 34.08
C SER A 104 2.00 -10.64 33.18
N VAL A 105 2.83 -11.56 33.67
CA VAL A 105 4.04 -12.02 33.00
C VAL A 105 3.97 -13.55 32.91
N GLY A 106 4.42 -14.12 31.79
CA GLY A 106 4.46 -15.57 31.60
C GLY A 106 5.30 -16.29 32.65
N GLU A 107 5.04 -17.59 32.83
CA GLU A 107 5.83 -18.41 33.75
C GLU A 107 7.33 -18.35 33.42
N ASN A 108 8.19 -18.40 34.45
CA ASN A 108 9.65 -18.36 34.35
C ASN A 108 10.26 -17.14 33.63
N THR A 109 9.46 -16.12 33.35
CA THR A 109 9.86 -14.96 32.55
C THR A 109 10.37 -13.83 33.47
N LYS A 110 11.52 -13.23 33.13
CA LYS A 110 12.20 -12.22 33.96
C LYS A 110 12.42 -10.92 33.18
N GLY A 111 12.64 -9.81 33.90
CA GLY A 111 13.00 -8.51 33.31
C GLY A 111 11.87 -7.48 33.28
N PHE A 112 10.64 -7.92 33.54
CA PHE A 112 9.45 -7.06 33.67
C PHE A 112 8.65 -7.47 34.90
N GLU A 113 7.97 -6.49 35.49
CA GLU A 113 7.15 -6.63 36.68
C GLU A 113 5.73 -6.10 36.41
N ILE A 114 4.74 -6.64 37.12
CA ILE A 114 3.37 -6.13 37.07
C ILE A 114 3.37 -4.66 37.49
N GLY A 115 2.69 -3.81 36.72
CA GLY A 115 2.67 -2.35 36.92
C GLY A 115 3.69 -1.58 36.10
N ASP A 116 4.67 -2.25 35.47
CA ASP A 116 5.60 -1.60 34.55
C ASP A 116 4.84 -0.90 33.41
N ARG A 117 5.22 0.35 33.14
CA ARG A 117 4.70 1.12 32.00
C ARG A 117 5.54 0.82 30.78
N VAL A 118 4.90 0.39 29.69
CA VAL A 118 5.59 -0.12 28.51
C VAL A 118 5.00 0.39 27.20
N MET A 119 5.83 0.40 26.17
CA MET A 119 5.43 0.38 24.77
C MET A 119 5.89 -0.92 24.13
N ALA A 120 5.15 -1.43 23.15
CA ALA A 120 5.44 -2.70 22.53
C ALA A 120 5.14 -2.70 21.03
N PHE A 121 5.97 -3.40 20.27
CA PHE A 121 5.61 -3.88 18.95
C PHE A 121 4.86 -5.20 19.09
N VAL A 122 3.81 -5.38 18.30
CA VAL A 122 3.03 -6.62 18.30
C VAL A 122 2.76 -7.04 16.86
N ASN A 123 2.75 -8.34 16.60
CA ASN A 123 2.43 -8.86 15.27
C ASN A 123 0.92 -9.07 15.17
N TYR A 124 0.20 -8.01 14.81
CA TYR A 124 -1.26 -7.90 14.94
C TYR A 124 -1.74 -7.86 16.40
N ASN A 125 -3.06 -7.79 16.59
CA ASN A 125 -3.76 -7.80 17.88
C ASN A 125 -3.58 -6.56 18.77
N ALA A 126 -2.94 -5.48 18.29
CA ALA A 126 -2.75 -4.27 19.10
C ALA A 126 -4.06 -3.54 19.41
N TRP A 127 -5.06 -3.60 18.52
CA TRP A 127 -6.32 -2.86 18.66
C TRP A 127 -7.32 -3.60 19.55
N ALA A 128 -6.91 -3.86 20.78
CA ALA A 128 -7.66 -4.55 21.81
C ALA A 128 -7.32 -3.96 23.18
N GLU A 129 -8.16 -4.23 24.19
CA GLU A 129 -7.89 -3.78 25.56
C GLU A 129 -6.72 -4.54 26.22
N VAL A 130 -6.40 -5.75 25.73
CA VAL A 130 -5.31 -6.59 26.22
C VAL A 130 -4.56 -7.22 25.05
N VAL A 131 -3.23 -7.27 25.16
CA VAL A 131 -2.38 -8.00 24.22
C VAL A 131 -1.31 -8.80 24.96
N CYS A 132 -0.99 -9.99 24.46
CA CYS A 132 0.19 -10.75 24.87
C CYS A 132 1.27 -10.64 23.79
N THR A 133 2.52 -10.44 24.17
CA THR A 133 3.62 -10.38 23.21
C THR A 133 4.96 -10.78 23.83
N PRO A 134 5.90 -11.35 23.04
CA PRO A 134 7.23 -11.70 23.51
C PRO A 134 8.02 -10.50 24.06
N LEU A 135 8.83 -10.76 25.11
CA LEU A 135 9.63 -9.75 25.79
C LEU A 135 10.56 -8.93 24.87
N ASP A 136 11.04 -9.55 23.79
CA ASP A 136 11.98 -8.93 22.84
C ASP A 136 11.40 -7.70 22.13
N PHE A 137 10.06 -7.56 22.15
CA PHE A 137 9.33 -6.47 21.51
C PHE A 137 8.81 -5.42 22.49
N VAL A 138 9.12 -5.54 23.78
CA VAL A 138 8.59 -4.70 24.85
C VAL A 138 9.69 -3.82 25.43
N TYR A 139 9.35 -2.54 25.64
CA TYR A 139 10.27 -1.54 26.15
C TYR A 139 9.61 -0.73 27.26
N LYS A 140 10.28 -0.59 28.41
CA LYS A 140 9.84 0.32 29.48
C LYS A 140 9.85 1.76 28.97
N ILE A 141 8.83 2.53 29.33
CA ILE A 141 8.74 3.96 28.97
C ILE A 141 9.12 4.84 30.17
N PRO A 142 9.73 6.02 29.95
CA PRO A 142 10.02 6.97 31.01
C PRO A 142 8.75 7.45 31.73
N ASP A 143 8.86 7.79 33.00
CA ASP A 143 7.70 8.23 33.81
C ASP A 143 7.02 9.47 33.24
N ASN A 144 7.78 10.36 32.62
CA ASN A 144 7.30 11.60 32.02
C ASN A 144 6.67 11.43 30.63
N MET A 145 6.73 10.24 30.03
CA MET A 145 6.14 9.96 28.72
C MET A 145 4.71 9.46 28.89
N THR A 146 3.73 10.08 28.23
CA THR A 146 2.34 9.59 28.29
C THR A 146 2.16 8.31 27.46
N PHE A 147 1.09 7.55 27.69
CA PHE A 147 0.80 6.37 26.84
C PHE A 147 0.50 6.77 25.39
N SER A 148 -0.21 7.87 25.15
CA SER A 148 -0.44 8.38 23.79
C SER A 148 0.85 8.78 23.09
N GLU A 149 1.80 9.42 23.80
CA GLU A 149 3.13 9.71 23.26
C GLU A 149 3.93 8.43 22.98
N ALA A 150 3.90 7.46 23.90
CA ALA A 150 4.58 6.18 23.76
C ALA A 150 4.07 5.38 22.54
N ALA A 151 2.75 5.30 22.35
CA ALA A 151 2.13 4.68 21.16
C ALA A 151 2.39 5.48 19.87
N ALA A 152 2.75 6.76 19.96
CA ALA A 152 3.22 7.57 18.84
C ALA A 152 4.75 7.51 18.63
N PHE A 153 5.48 6.90 19.54
CA PHE A 153 6.94 6.87 19.52
C PHE A 153 7.47 5.68 18.73
N SER A 154 7.02 4.47 19.07
CA SER A 154 7.57 3.17 18.66
C SER A 154 7.82 3.04 17.16
N MET A 155 6.79 2.94 16.33
CA MET A 155 6.95 2.71 14.88
C MET A 155 7.63 3.89 14.18
N ASN A 156 7.28 5.12 14.58
CA ASN A 156 7.67 6.31 13.82
C ASN A 156 9.15 6.67 14.03
N PHE A 157 9.59 6.75 15.29
CA PHE A 157 10.97 7.14 15.60
C PHE A 157 11.95 6.00 15.33
N VAL A 158 11.58 4.74 15.59
CA VAL A 158 12.45 3.60 15.24
C VAL A 158 12.63 3.53 13.72
N THR A 159 11.55 3.68 12.93
CA THR A 159 11.68 3.70 11.47
C THR A 159 12.56 4.85 10.99
N ALA A 160 12.34 6.06 11.48
CA ALA A 160 13.16 7.23 11.13
C ALA A 160 14.64 7.03 11.53
N TYR A 161 14.91 6.51 12.73
CA TYR A 161 16.26 6.27 13.22
C TYR A 161 17.02 5.24 12.36
N MET A 162 16.39 4.09 12.10
CA MET A 162 17.01 3.03 11.32
C MET A 162 17.33 3.49 9.90
N MET A 163 16.42 4.24 9.26
CA MET A 163 16.67 4.78 7.92
C MET A 163 17.80 5.81 7.91
N LEU A 164 17.78 6.78 8.83
CA LEU A 164 18.76 7.87 8.85
C LEU A 164 20.15 7.40 9.26
N PHE A 165 20.26 6.59 10.31
CA PHE A 165 21.55 6.28 10.94
C PHE A 165 22.10 4.90 10.56
N GLU A 166 21.26 3.88 10.46
CA GLU A 166 21.72 2.51 10.17
C GLU A 166 21.81 2.24 8.66
N VAL A 167 20.86 2.74 7.87
CA VAL A 167 20.84 2.55 6.41
C VAL A 167 21.60 3.66 5.68
N ALA A 168 21.27 4.93 5.93
CA ALA A 168 21.82 6.05 5.16
C ALA A 168 23.11 6.66 5.73
N ASN A 169 23.42 6.43 7.01
CA ASN A 169 24.55 7.04 7.72
C ASN A 169 24.56 8.59 7.65
N LEU A 170 23.50 9.22 8.18
CA LEU A 170 23.36 10.67 8.30
C LEU A 170 24.51 11.27 9.13
N ARG A 171 25.13 12.33 8.60
CA ARG A 171 26.26 13.05 9.18
C ARG A 171 26.04 14.55 9.11
N GLU A 172 26.87 15.28 9.83
CA GLU A 172 26.91 16.74 9.81
C GLU A 172 27.03 17.29 8.37
N GLY A 173 26.28 18.35 8.08
CA GLY A 173 26.31 19.03 6.77
C GLY A 173 25.53 18.34 5.65
N MET A 174 24.96 17.16 5.89
CA MET A 174 24.19 16.44 4.86
C MET A 174 22.81 17.05 4.63
N SER A 175 22.20 16.69 3.50
CA SER A 175 20.87 17.14 3.10
C SER A 175 19.91 15.96 2.92
N VAL A 176 18.68 16.11 3.40
CA VAL A 176 17.66 15.05 3.42
C VAL A 176 16.39 15.56 2.76
N LEU A 177 15.88 14.82 1.77
CA LEU A 177 14.52 14.98 1.27
C LEU A 177 13.59 13.98 1.95
N VAL A 178 12.57 14.48 2.64
CA VAL A 178 11.53 13.67 3.29
C VAL A 178 10.17 13.92 2.64
N HIS A 179 9.63 12.88 2.01
CA HIS A 179 8.26 12.92 1.51
C HIS A 179 7.24 12.79 2.65
N SER A 180 6.08 13.44 2.48
CA SER A 180 5.02 13.44 3.50
C SER A 180 5.51 13.97 4.86
N ALA A 181 6.20 15.11 4.85
CA ALA A 181 6.85 15.70 6.02
C ALA A 181 5.89 15.97 7.20
N GLY A 182 4.60 16.21 6.91
CA GLY A 182 3.57 16.38 7.94
C GLY A 182 3.07 15.08 8.59
N GLY A 183 3.41 13.91 8.04
CA GLY A 183 3.06 12.62 8.64
C GLY A 183 3.93 12.29 9.86
N ALA A 184 3.53 11.27 10.63
CA ALA A 184 4.22 10.91 11.87
C ALA A 184 5.71 10.53 11.68
N VAL A 185 6.03 9.74 10.64
CA VAL A 185 7.43 9.42 10.30
C VAL A 185 8.18 10.67 9.80
N GLY A 186 7.53 11.51 8.98
CA GLY A 186 8.13 12.74 8.47
C GLY A 186 8.53 13.72 9.59
N GLN A 187 7.66 13.87 10.59
CA GLN A 187 7.96 14.66 11.79
C GLN A 187 9.08 14.03 12.64
N ALA A 188 9.12 12.71 12.78
CA ALA A 188 10.21 12.03 13.49
C ALA A 188 11.56 12.20 12.77
N VAL A 189 11.59 12.10 11.43
CA VAL A 189 12.78 12.37 10.61
C VAL A 189 13.26 13.80 10.81
N ALA A 190 12.37 14.78 10.69
CA ALA A 190 12.69 16.19 10.88
C ALA A 190 13.35 16.47 12.25
N GLN A 191 12.80 15.92 13.32
CA GLN A 191 13.35 16.05 14.67
C GLN A 191 14.69 15.32 14.84
N LEU A 192 14.87 14.14 14.24
CA LEU A 192 16.16 13.44 14.33
C LEU A 192 17.25 14.14 13.53
N CYS A 193 16.93 14.70 12.36
CA CYS A 193 17.85 15.51 11.59
C CYS A 193 18.35 16.74 12.38
N SER A 194 17.50 17.38 13.18
CA SER A 194 17.90 18.53 13.99
C SER A 194 18.86 18.19 15.14
N THR A 195 19.01 16.91 15.48
CA THR A 195 20.02 16.44 16.45
C THR A 195 21.42 16.37 15.88
N VAL A 196 21.56 16.45 14.55
CA VAL A 196 22.84 16.42 13.83
C VAL A 196 23.14 17.84 13.34
N PRO A 197 24.34 18.39 13.59
CA PRO A 197 24.66 19.75 13.18
C PRO A 197 24.54 19.96 11.68
N ASN A 198 24.09 21.15 11.27
CA ASN A 198 24.13 21.63 9.90
C ASN A 198 23.42 20.73 8.86
N VAL A 199 22.41 19.96 9.26
CA VAL A 199 21.61 19.15 8.33
C VAL A 199 20.51 20.00 7.69
N THR A 200 20.42 19.99 6.36
CA THR A 200 19.36 20.67 5.60
C THR A 200 18.23 19.71 5.29
N VAL A 201 17.01 20.01 5.74
CA VAL A 201 15.83 19.16 5.53
C VAL A 201 14.88 19.80 4.51
N PHE A 202 14.68 19.10 3.39
CA PHE A 202 13.67 19.39 2.40
C PHE A 202 12.44 18.52 2.66
N GLY A 203 11.28 19.12 2.84
CA GLY A 203 10.01 18.42 3.06
C GLY A 203 9.04 18.59 1.90
N THR A 204 8.22 17.57 1.64
CA THR A 204 7.00 17.75 0.81
C THR A 204 5.74 17.47 1.62
N ALA A 205 4.74 18.34 1.52
CA ALA A 205 3.45 18.19 2.20
C ALA A 205 2.34 18.97 1.48
N SER A 206 1.08 18.65 1.77
CA SER A 206 -0.06 19.44 1.26
C SER A 206 -0.02 20.88 1.81
N PRO A 207 -0.39 21.92 1.03
CA PRO A 207 -0.24 23.33 1.41
C PRO A 207 -0.91 23.70 2.73
N PHE A 208 -2.09 23.14 3.01
CA PHE A 208 -2.83 23.40 4.24
C PHE A 208 -2.05 23.01 5.52
N LYS A 209 -1.01 22.17 5.42
CA LYS A 209 -0.15 21.78 6.54
C LYS A 209 1.08 22.68 6.69
N HIS A 210 1.40 23.49 5.68
CA HIS A 210 2.70 24.18 5.60
C HIS A 210 2.92 25.10 6.80
N GLU A 211 1.94 25.91 7.16
CA GLU A 211 2.06 26.83 8.29
C GLU A 211 2.35 26.09 9.61
N ALA A 212 1.69 24.94 9.81
CA ALA A 212 1.85 24.13 11.01
C ALA A 212 3.19 23.41 11.08
N ILE A 213 3.83 23.05 9.96
CA ILE A 213 5.06 22.23 9.95
C ILE A 213 6.30 22.96 9.43
N LYS A 214 6.19 24.21 8.95
CA LYS A 214 7.32 24.96 8.37
C LYS A 214 8.52 25.06 9.31
N HIS A 215 8.29 25.08 10.62
CA HIS A 215 9.34 25.17 11.63
C HIS A 215 10.08 23.84 11.85
N SER A 216 9.53 22.73 11.36
CA SER A 216 10.14 21.39 11.49
C SER A 216 11.15 21.07 10.39
N VAL A 217 11.13 21.80 9.26
CA VAL A 217 12.00 21.54 8.10
C VAL A 217 12.68 22.82 7.64
N THR A 218 13.78 22.73 6.89
CA THR A 218 14.50 23.90 6.37
C THR A 218 13.80 24.50 5.15
N HIS A 219 13.32 23.64 4.24
CA HIS A 219 12.59 24.04 3.04
C HIS A 219 11.37 23.13 2.86
N LEU A 220 10.21 23.71 2.57
CA LEU A 220 8.95 22.98 2.44
C LEU A 220 8.30 23.26 1.09
N PHE A 221 7.93 22.19 0.40
CA PHE A 221 7.29 22.25 -0.92
C PHE A 221 5.89 21.65 -0.88
N ASP A 222 5.03 22.13 -1.78
CA ASP A 222 3.76 21.47 -2.05
C ASP A 222 4.05 20.06 -2.62
N ARG A 223 3.30 19.07 -2.16
CA ARG A 223 3.37 17.70 -2.69
C ARG A 223 2.84 17.59 -4.12
N ASN A 224 1.98 18.51 -4.55
CA ASN A 224 1.35 18.49 -5.88
C ASN A 224 2.23 19.11 -6.98
N ILE A 225 3.32 19.79 -6.61
CA ILE A 225 4.31 20.32 -7.56
C ILE A 225 5.49 19.34 -7.69
N ASP A 226 6.18 19.40 -8.83
CA ASP A 226 7.43 18.65 -8.97
C ASP A 226 8.50 19.27 -8.08
N CYS A 227 8.85 18.58 -7.00
CA CYS A 227 9.84 19.06 -6.04
C CYS A 227 11.28 18.99 -6.61
N VAL A 228 11.54 18.23 -7.67
CA VAL A 228 12.88 18.07 -8.25
C VAL A 228 13.51 19.41 -8.66
N PRO A 229 12.87 20.26 -9.50
CA PRO A 229 13.42 21.55 -9.87
C PRO A 229 13.54 22.50 -8.67
N GLU A 230 12.60 22.48 -7.72
CA GLU A 230 12.65 23.36 -6.55
C GLU A 230 13.80 23.02 -5.61
N VAL A 231 14.06 21.73 -5.39
CA VAL A 231 15.24 21.26 -4.65
C VAL A 231 16.51 21.69 -5.39
N LYS A 232 16.59 21.49 -6.71
CA LYS A 232 17.78 21.84 -7.51
C LYS A 232 18.08 23.34 -7.58
N LYS A 233 17.08 24.22 -7.41
CA LYS A 233 17.31 25.67 -7.28
C LYS A 233 18.11 26.02 -6.02
N ILE A 234 17.93 25.25 -4.95
CA ILE A 234 18.55 25.49 -3.64
C ILE A 234 19.84 24.68 -3.49
N SER A 235 19.80 23.42 -3.95
CA SER A 235 20.92 22.48 -3.93
C SER A 235 21.09 21.87 -5.33
N PRO A 236 21.87 22.51 -6.22
CA PRO A 236 22.02 22.09 -7.62
C PRO A 236 22.49 20.64 -7.80
N ASP A 237 23.34 20.16 -6.90
CA ASP A 237 23.85 18.79 -6.90
C ASP A 237 22.86 17.75 -6.35
N GLY A 238 21.70 18.21 -5.85
CA GLY A 238 20.66 17.35 -5.28
C GLY A 238 20.76 17.22 -3.76
N VAL A 239 20.37 16.06 -3.21
CA VAL A 239 20.39 15.75 -1.77
C VAL A 239 21.16 14.48 -1.47
N ASP A 240 21.62 14.33 -0.23
CA ASP A 240 22.40 13.16 0.20
C ASP A 240 21.49 11.96 0.52
N ILE A 241 20.28 12.21 1.04
CA ILE A 241 19.34 11.16 1.43
C ILE A 241 17.94 11.50 0.89
N VAL A 242 17.28 10.52 0.28
CA VAL A 242 15.85 10.60 -0.08
C VAL A 242 15.09 9.52 0.66
N LEU A 243 14.08 9.93 1.44
CA LEU A 243 13.17 9.02 2.15
C LEU A 243 11.81 9.01 1.46
N ASP A 244 11.49 7.89 0.80
CA ASP A 244 10.25 7.72 0.05
C ASP A 244 9.27 6.76 0.74
N CYS A 245 8.05 7.26 0.98
CA CYS A 245 6.91 6.48 1.45
C CYS A 245 5.82 6.30 0.40
N LEU A 246 6.01 6.86 -0.80
CA LEU A 246 5.01 6.93 -1.86
C LEU A 246 5.10 5.72 -2.78
N CYS A 247 6.31 5.33 -3.22
CA CYS A 247 6.58 4.34 -4.26
C CYS A 247 6.09 4.78 -5.67
N GLY A 248 6.48 4.03 -6.72
CA GLY A 248 6.11 4.29 -8.12
C GLY A 248 7.01 5.33 -8.81
N GLU A 249 6.42 6.24 -9.58
CA GLU A 249 7.11 7.29 -10.37
C GLU A 249 8.06 8.18 -9.55
N ASN A 250 7.85 8.28 -8.23
CA ASN A 250 8.74 9.05 -7.34
C ASN A 250 10.10 8.39 -7.17
N THR A 251 10.22 7.08 -7.40
CA THR A 251 11.47 6.33 -7.28
C THR A 251 12.54 6.88 -8.22
N GLY A 252 12.18 7.06 -9.50
CA GLY A 252 13.09 7.63 -10.50
C GLY A 252 13.50 9.05 -10.19
N LYS A 253 12.51 9.90 -9.86
CA LYS A 253 12.74 11.29 -9.46
C LYS A 253 13.68 11.37 -8.25
N GLY A 254 13.44 10.57 -7.22
CA GLY A 254 14.28 10.47 -6.03
C GLY A 254 15.72 10.08 -6.37
N LEU A 255 15.92 9.05 -7.21
CA LEU A 255 17.25 8.66 -7.65
C LEU A 255 17.98 9.75 -8.44
N THR A 256 17.28 10.50 -9.30
CA THR A 256 17.88 11.62 -10.05
C THR A 256 18.23 12.84 -9.19
N LEU A 257 17.67 12.91 -7.98
CA LEU A 257 17.95 13.94 -6.99
C LEU A 257 19.12 13.59 -6.07
N LEU A 258 19.65 12.37 -6.11
CA LEU A 258 20.78 12.02 -5.25
C LEU A 258 22.08 12.67 -5.72
N LYS A 259 22.81 13.26 -4.77
CA LYS A 259 24.24 13.56 -4.89
C LYS A 259 25.05 12.26 -5.08
N PRO A 260 26.31 12.34 -5.54
CA PRO A 260 27.24 11.21 -5.45
C PRO A 260 27.32 10.68 -4.01
N MET A 261 27.36 9.35 -3.87
CA MET A 261 27.27 8.63 -2.60
C MET A 261 25.93 8.77 -1.86
N GLY A 262 24.92 9.35 -2.50
CA GLY A 262 23.60 9.52 -1.91
C GLY A 262 22.82 8.22 -1.80
N THR A 263 21.88 8.17 -0.84
CA THR A 263 21.06 7.00 -0.53
C THR A 263 19.58 7.29 -0.71
N TYR A 264 18.92 6.53 -1.58
CA TYR A 264 17.46 6.47 -1.68
C TYR A 264 16.95 5.32 -0.82
N ILE A 265 15.96 5.58 0.03
CA ILE A 265 15.33 4.57 0.89
C ILE A 265 13.82 4.55 0.66
N LEU A 266 13.32 3.41 0.17
CA LEU A 266 11.89 3.13 0.10
C LEU A 266 11.43 2.43 1.40
N TYR A 267 10.48 3.02 2.12
CA TYR A 267 9.99 2.46 3.39
C TYR A 267 8.46 2.35 3.48
N GLY A 268 7.75 2.67 2.41
CA GLY A 268 6.31 2.52 2.33
C GLY A 268 5.81 2.65 0.90
N SER A 269 4.57 2.19 0.67
CA SER A 269 3.94 2.20 -0.65
C SER A 269 2.60 2.91 -0.62
N SER A 270 2.58 4.15 -0.10
CA SER A 270 1.33 4.87 0.12
C SER A 270 0.55 5.23 -1.14
N ASN A 271 1.17 5.20 -2.32
CA ASN A 271 0.46 5.33 -3.59
C ASN A 271 -0.33 4.07 -3.97
N MET A 272 -0.12 2.93 -3.32
CA MET A 272 -0.93 1.71 -3.56
C MET A 272 -2.35 1.82 -2.98
N VAL A 273 -2.59 2.80 -2.10
CA VAL A 273 -3.89 3.05 -1.47
C VAL A 273 -4.44 4.36 -2.03
N THR A 274 -5.23 4.28 -3.10
CA THR A 274 -5.82 5.46 -3.79
C THR A 274 -7.32 5.62 -3.53
N GLY A 275 -7.95 4.69 -2.84
CA GLY A 275 -9.37 4.75 -2.45
C GLY A 275 -9.66 3.87 -1.23
N GLU A 276 -10.92 3.84 -0.79
CA GLU A 276 -11.32 3.11 0.43
C GLU A 276 -11.22 1.59 0.29
N THR A 277 -11.38 1.04 -0.91
CA THR A 277 -11.28 -0.39 -1.21
C THR A 277 -10.03 -0.70 -2.04
N LYS A 278 -9.65 -1.98 -2.12
CA LYS A 278 -8.54 -2.44 -2.96
C LYS A 278 -8.83 -2.07 -4.43
N SER A 279 -8.08 -1.12 -4.96
CA SER A 279 -8.07 -0.84 -6.40
C SER A 279 -7.00 -1.71 -7.07
N PHE A 280 -7.44 -2.75 -7.77
CA PHE A 280 -6.53 -3.61 -8.55
C PHE A 280 -5.77 -2.80 -9.61
N PHE A 281 -6.40 -1.79 -10.21
CA PHE A 281 -5.74 -0.85 -11.12
C PHE A 281 -4.61 -0.07 -10.46
N SER A 282 -4.77 0.40 -9.22
CA SER A 282 -3.70 1.09 -8.48
C SER A 282 -2.57 0.13 -8.07
N PHE A 283 -2.91 -1.11 -7.69
CA PHE A 283 -1.95 -2.16 -7.37
C PHE A 283 -1.13 -2.59 -8.60
N ALA A 284 -1.80 -2.88 -9.73
CA ALA A 284 -1.17 -3.23 -10.99
C ALA A 284 -0.37 -2.07 -11.58
N LYS A 285 -0.89 -0.83 -11.50
CA LYS A 285 -0.15 0.39 -11.87
C LYS A 285 1.10 0.57 -11.01
N SER A 286 1.03 0.34 -9.70
CA SER A 286 2.20 0.44 -8.82
C SER A 286 3.26 -0.62 -9.14
N TRP A 287 2.84 -1.86 -9.49
CA TRP A 287 3.75 -2.91 -9.96
C TRP A 287 4.33 -2.64 -11.36
N TRP A 288 3.56 -2.05 -12.27
CA TRP A 288 4.01 -1.64 -13.62
C TRP A 288 4.87 -0.36 -13.61
N GLN A 289 4.68 0.51 -12.61
CA GLN A 289 5.46 1.74 -12.40
C GLN A 289 6.67 1.56 -11.48
N VAL A 290 7.01 0.32 -11.09
CA VAL A 290 8.33 0.07 -10.51
C VAL A 290 9.33 0.28 -11.63
N GLU A 291 9.91 1.48 -11.68
CA GLU A 291 11.05 1.74 -12.55
C GLU A 291 12.07 0.64 -12.33
N LYS A 292 12.40 -0.10 -13.40
CA LYS A 292 13.47 -1.08 -13.36
C LYS A 292 14.78 -0.32 -13.16
N VAL A 293 15.26 -0.33 -11.92
CA VAL A 293 16.55 0.28 -11.59
C VAL A 293 17.64 -0.59 -12.19
N ASN A 294 18.38 -0.03 -13.15
CA ASN A 294 19.50 -0.71 -13.77
C ASN A 294 20.70 -0.67 -12.79
N PRO A 295 21.22 -1.82 -12.30
CA PRO A 295 22.37 -1.83 -11.39
C PRO A 295 23.61 -1.14 -11.97
N ILE A 296 23.78 -1.16 -13.30
CA ILE A 296 24.89 -0.46 -13.98
C ILE A 296 24.77 1.05 -13.76
N LYS A 297 23.55 1.60 -13.75
CA LYS A 297 23.32 3.02 -13.47
C LYS A 297 23.71 3.39 -12.04
N LEU A 298 23.46 2.52 -11.06
CA LEU A 298 23.89 2.74 -9.67
C LEU A 298 25.42 2.76 -9.56
N TYR A 299 26.09 1.86 -10.29
CA TYR A 299 27.56 1.83 -10.38
C TYR A 299 28.13 3.09 -11.04
N GLU A 300 27.58 3.50 -12.19
CA GLU A 300 28.08 4.66 -12.95
C GLU A 300 27.82 5.99 -12.22
N GLU A 301 26.68 6.13 -11.53
CA GLU A 301 26.29 7.36 -10.83
C GLU A 301 26.74 7.41 -9.37
N ASN A 302 27.38 6.36 -8.84
CA ASN A 302 27.80 6.22 -7.44
C ASN A 302 26.64 6.42 -6.45
N LYS A 303 25.53 5.69 -6.63
CA LYS A 303 24.30 5.85 -5.82
C LYS A 303 23.93 4.57 -5.10
N VAL A 304 23.23 4.72 -3.96
CA VAL A 304 22.69 3.62 -3.18
C VAL A 304 21.17 3.63 -3.26
N MET A 305 20.59 2.45 -3.50
CA MET A 305 19.16 2.20 -3.31
C MET A 305 18.98 1.16 -2.21
N ALA A 306 18.12 1.47 -1.25
CA ALA A 306 17.75 0.58 -0.15
C ALA A 306 16.23 0.52 0.03
N GLY A 307 15.78 -0.56 0.66
CA GLY A 307 14.42 -0.71 1.18
C GLY A 307 14.44 -0.94 2.69
N PHE A 308 13.43 -0.46 3.40
CA PHE A 308 13.33 -0.66 4.85
C PHE A 308 11.92 -1.07 5.27
N SER A 309 11.82 -2.12 6.08
CA SER A 309 10.57 -2.59 6.68
C SER A 309 10.80 -3.02 8.13
N LEU A 310 10.37 -2.18 9.07
CA LEU A 310 10.56 -2.43 10.51
C LEU A 310 9.90 -3.73 10.96
N LEU A 311 8.69 -4.03 10.49
CA LEU A 311 7.97 -5.22 10.91
C LEU A 311 8.60 -6.52 10.37
N ASN A 312 9.11 -6.51 9.13
CA ASN A 312 9.85 -7.66 8.62
C ASN A 312 11.16 -7.85 9.39
N LEU A 313 11.84 -6.75 9.74
CA LEU A 313 13.05 -6.81 10.56
C LEU A 313 12.77 -7.45 11.92
N LEU A 314 11.69 -7.04 12.60
CA LEU A 314 11.29 -7.57 13.91
C LEU A 314 10.77 -9.02 13.83
N PHE A 315 9.79 -9.29 12.96
CA PHE A 315 9.01 -10.54 13.02
C PHE A 315 9.45 -11.63 12.04
N LYS A 316 10.38 -11.34 11.11
CA LYS A 316 10.86 -12.32 10.11
C LYS A 316 12.36 -12.47 10.08
N GLN A 317 13.13 -11.46 10.49
CA GLN A 317 14.59 -11.42 10.34
C GLN A 317 15.34 -11.44 11.67
N GLY A 318 14.63 -11.47 12.81
CA GLY A 318 15.25 -11.54 14.14
C GLY A 318 16.03 -10.28 14.54
N GLY A 319 15.67 -9.11 14.00
CA GLY A 319 16.36 -7.84 14.21
C GLY A 319 16.10 -7.15 15.57
N CYS A 320 15.66 -7.91 16.58
CA CYS A 320 15.22 -7.38 17.88
C CYS A 320 16.34 -6.61 18.60
N ASN A 321 17.59 -7.08 18.50
CA ASN A 321 18.74 -6.44 19.16
C ASN A 321 19.09 -5.08 18.53
N GLN A 322 19.01 -4.96 17.20
CA GLN A 322 19.21 -3.71 16.48
C GLN A 322 18.12 -2.70 16.88
N VAL A 323 16.86 -3.14 16.88
CA VAL A 323 15.73 -2.27 17.28
C VAL A 323 15.83 -1.86 18.74
N LYS A 324 16.19 -2.77 19.65
CA LYS A 324 16.40 -2.46 21.07
C LYS A 324 17.46 -1.38 21.27
N THR A 325 18.57 -1.47 20.54
CA THR A 325 19.64 -0.46 20.58
C THR A 325 19.15 0.89 20.07
N ALA A 326 18.37 0.92 18.98
CA ALA A 326 17.75 2.14 18.47
C ALA A 326 16.77 2.75 19.49
N VAL A 327 15.89 1.95 20.09
CA VAL A 327 14.93 2.40 21.11
C VAL A 327 15.65 3.02 22.31
N GLN A 328 16.74 2.40 22.81
CA GLN A 328 17.51 2.95 23.93
C GLN A 328 18.09 4.34 23.61
N LYS A 329 18.68 4.51 22.42
CA LYS A 329 19.22 5.81 21.98
C LYS A 329 18.09 6.85 21.83
N LEU A 330 16.95 6.45 21.27
CA LEU A 330 15.79 7.31 21.11
C LEU A 330 15.19 7.75 22.46
N LEU A 331 15.05 6.84 23.42
CA LEU A 331 14.59 7.19 24.77
C LEU A 331 15.54 8.18 25.44
N SER A 332 16.86 8.01 25.27
CA SER A 332 17.84 8.99 25.75
C SER A 332 17.65 10.38 25.10
N LEU A 333 17.37 10.45 23.80
CA LEU A 333 17.06 11.72 23.13
C LEU A 333 15.75 12.34 23.62
N TYR A 334 14.74 11.52 23.93
CA TYR A 334 13.47 11.98 24.49
C TYR A 334 13.65 12.55 25.91
N ASP A 335 14.45 11.89 26.76
CA ASP A 335 14.78 12.40 28.09
C ASP A 335 15.56 13.71 28.04
N GLN A 336 16.46 13.84 27.07
CA GLN A 336 17.18 15.09 26.75
C GLN A 336 16.29 16.16 26.10
N LYS A 337 14.99 15.89 25.88
CA LYS A 337 14.02 16.80 25.24
C LYS A 337 14.42 17.23 23.83
N LYS A 338 15.22 16.42 23.14
CA LYS A 338 15.61 16.65 21.74
C LYS A 338 14.56 16.14 20.75
N ILE A 339 13.77 15.16 21.16
CA ILE A 339 12.66 14.63 20.37
C ILE A 339 11.39 14.54 21.20
N LYS A 340 10.23 14.70 20.56
CA LYS A 340 8.90 14.58 21.16
C LYS A 340 7.90 14.13 20.09
N PRO A 341 7.15 13.02 20.30
CA PRO A 341 6.12 12.59 19.37
C PRO A 341 5.06 13.68 19.12
N VAL A 342 4.70 13.85 17.85
CA VAL A 342 3.59 14.73 17.45
C VAL A 342 2.33 13.87 17.34
N VAL A 343 1.39 14.07 18.26
CA VAL A 343 0.08 13.41 18.26
C VAL A 343 -0.92 14.35 17.59
N ASP A 344 -1.59 13.86 16.54
CA ASP A 344 -2.61 14.60 15.79
C ASP A 344 -3.96 14.59 16.51
N SER A 345 -4.44 13.39 16.88
CA SER A 345 -5.78 13.18 17.42
C SER A 345 -5.90 11.86 18.17
N LEU A 346 -6.79 11.83 19.16
CA LEU A 346 -7.14 10.66 19.97
C LEU A 346 -8.57 10.20 19.63
N TRP A 347 -8.75 8.91 19.37
CA TRP A 347 -10.01 8.32 18.93
C TRP A 347 -10.37 7.13 19.82
N ALA A 348 -11.65 6.96 20.16
CA ALA A 348 -12.12 5.74 20.82
C ALA A 348 -12.01 4.54 19.87
N LEU A 349 -12.03 3.31 20.40
CA LEU A 349 -12.01 2.10 19.58
C LEU A 349 -13.19 2.04 18.59
N GLU A 350 -14.34 2.56 19.00
CA GLU A 350 -15.56 2.65 18.19
C GLU A 350 -15.43 3.63 17.01
N GLU A 351 -14.51 4.60 17.11
CA GLU A 351 -14.24 5.64 16.09
C GLU A 351 -13.09 5.26 15.13
N VAL A 352 -12.70 3.99 15.10
CA VAL A 352 -11.57 3.50 14.28
C VAL A 352 -11.77 3.74 12.79
N LYS A 353 -13.01 3.82 12.30
CA LYS A 353 -13.32 4.05 10.89
C LYS A 353 -12.99 5.48 10.50
N GLU A 354 -13.40 6.44 11.32
CA GLU A 354 -13.15 7.87 11.19
C GLU A 354 -11.65 8.16 11.29
N ALA A 355 -10.97 7.52 12.26
CA ALA A 355 -9.53 7.61 12.39
C ALA A 355 -8.80 7.08 11.13
N MET A 356 -9.20 5.92 10.60
CA MET A 356 -8.66 5.41 9.35
C MET A 356 -8.95 6.32 8.15
N GLN A 357 -10.15 6.88 8.05
CA GLN A 357 -10.53 7.80 6.99
C GLN A 357 -9.62 9.03 6.99
N ARG A 358 -9.34 9.59 8.16
CA ARG A 358 -8.44 10.73 8.30
C ARG A 358 -7.00 10.44 7.83
N ILE A 359 -6.48 9.23 8.04
CA ILE A 359 -5.19 8.80 7.47
C ILE A 359 -5.29 8.64 5.96
N HIS A 360 -6.38 8.04 5.47
CA HIS A 360 -6.63 7.84 4.05
C HIS A 360 -6.62 9.17 3.28
N ASP A 361 -7.33 10.17 3.81
CA ASP A 361 -7.43 11.54 3.27
C ASP A 361 -6.14 12.35 3.48
N ARG A 362 -5.14 11.75 4.15
CA ARG A 362 -3.87 12.41 4.51
C ARG A 362 -4.11 13.71 5.27
N GLY A 363 -5.15 13.76 6.11
CA GLY A 363 -5.56 14.96 6.84
C GLY A 363 -4.73 15.26 8.10
N ASN A 364 -3.98 14.27 8.59
CA ASN A 364 -3.30 14.33 9.89
C ASN A 364 -1.95 15.07 9.88
N ILE A 365 -1.61 15.75 10.98
CA ILE A 365 -0.26 16.24 11.27
C ILE A 365 0.28 15.48 12.48
N GLY A 366 1.20 14.55 12.23
CA GLY A 366 1.66 13.60 13.26
C GLY A 366 0.83 12.32 13.30
N LYS A 367 0.73 11.70 14.47
CA LYS A 367 0.18 10.35 14.68
C LYS A 367 -1.27 10.37 15.15
N LEU A 368 -2.11 9.48 14.62
CA LEU A 368 -3.43 9.20 15.18
C LEU A 368 -3.32 8.04 16.15
N ILE A 369 -4.01 8.16 17.29
CA ILE A 369 -3.97 7.18 18.36
C ILE A 369 -5.39 6.69 18.62
N LEU A 370 -5.54 5.37 18.77
CA LEU A 370 -6.71 4.78 19.41
C LEU A 370 -6.47 4.80 20.91
N ASP A 371 -7.24 5.60 21.64
CA ASP A 371 -7.25 5.67 23.09
C ASP A 371 -8.34 4.72 23.61
N VAL A 372 -7.93 3.70 24.34
CA VAL A 372 -8.80 2.61 24.79
C VAL A 372 -9.80 3.07 25.87
N GLU A 373 -9.43 4.11 26.63
CA GLU A 373 -10.24 4.65 27.73
C GLU A 373 -11.15 5.79 27.28
N LYS A 374 -10.88 6.38 26.11
CA LYS A 374 -11.72 7.43 25.54
C LYS A 374 -13.11 6.88 25.22
N SER A 375 -14.15 7.58 25.70
CA SER A 375 -15.53 7.32 25.29
C SER A 375 -15.78 7.85 23.86
N PRO A 376 -16.59 7.15 23.05
CA PRO A 376 -16.93 7.62 21.71
C PRO A 376 -17.65 8.97 21.78
N THR A 377 -17.36 9.83 20.82
CA THR A 377 -18.02 11.13 20.69
C THR A 377 -19.49 10.89 20.34
N PRO A 378 -20.47 11.52 21.01
CA PRO A 378 -21.87 11.35 20.68
C PRO A 378 -22.12 11.75 19.22
N LEU A 379 -22.73 10.87 18.43
CA LEU A 379 -23.20 11.22 17.10
C LEU A 379 -24.28 12.31 17.27
N MET A 380 -24.01 13.53 16.82
CA MET A 380 -25.08 14.52 16.65
C MET A 380 -25.97 14.01 15.50
N ALA A 381 -27.23 13.70 15.81
CA ALA A 381 -28.22 13.36 14.81
C ALA A 381 -28.46 14.60 13.94
N ASN A 382 -27.94 14.60 12.71
CA ASN A 382 -28.31 15.59 11.71
C ASN A 382 -29.23 14.95 10.67
N ASP A 383 -30.28 15.70 10.40
CA ASP A 383 -31.50 15.40 9.66
C ASP A 383 -31.35 14.57 8.40
N SER A 384 -32.23 13.57 8.31
CA SER A 384 -32.80 13.10 7.07
C SER A 384 -33.47 14.25 6.32
N THR A 385 -32.87 14.73 5.24
CA THR A 385 -33.63 15.39 4.18
C THR A 385 -33.59 14.52 2.94
N GLU A 386 -34.72 13.85 2.72
CA GLU A 386 -35.15 13.33 1.43
C GLU A 386 -35.02 14.43 0.37
N THR A 387 -34.23 14.18 -0.66
CA THR A 387 -34.23 14.99 -1.88
C THR A 387 -35.44 14.57 -2.72
N SER A 388 -36.53 15.32 -2.63
CA SER A 388 -37.58 15.33 -3.66
C SER A 388 -37.20 16.29 -4.77
N GLU A 389 -37.22 15.78 -6.00
CA GLU A 389 -37.16 16.54 -7.25
C GLU A 389 -38.30 17.56 -7.34
N ALA A 390 -38.01 18.79 -7.81
CA ALA A 390 -38.79 19.52 -8.82
C ALA A 390 -38.37 21.00 -8.91
N GLY A 391 -38.28 21.50 -10.15
CA GLY A 391 -38.73 22.85 -10.50
C GLY A 391 -37.65 23.91 -10.74
N GLU A 392 -37.16 23.98 -11.98
CA GLU A 392 -36.81 25.27 -12.58
C GLU A 392 -38.10 26.09 -12.74
N GLU A 393 -38.14 27.34 -12.30
CA GLU A 393 -38.97 28.39 -12.91
C GLU A 393 -38.49 29.78 -12.50
N GLU A 394 -38.56 30.69 -13.47
CA GLU A 394 -37.95 32.01 -13.56
C GLU A 394 -38.75 33.11 -12.82
N GLU A 395 -38.03 34.21 -12.56
CA GLU A 395 -38.46 35.61 -12.47
C GLU A 395 -39.76 36.00 -11.73
N GLU A 396 -39.61 36.83 -10.70
CA GLU A 396 -40.28 38.14 -10.64
C GLU A 396 -39.59 39.06 -9.61
N GLN A 397 -39.11 40.22 -10.06
CA GLN A 397 -38.65 41.34 -9.23
C GLN A 397 -39.76 42.40 -9.18
N GLU A 398 -40.23 42.72 -7.98
CA GLU A 398 -40.98 43.95 -7.69
C GLU A 398 -40.15 44.92 -6.83
N GLY A 399 -40.17 46.20 -7.21
CA GLY A 399 -39.53 47.34 -6.54
C GLY A 399 -40.15 47.68 -5.18
N ASP A 400 -39.78 48.73 -4.45
CA ASP A 400 -39.21 50.03 -4.80
C ASP A 400 -38.85 50.76 -3.47
N LYS A 401 -38.07 51.85 -3.61
CA LYS A 401 -37.95 53.04 -2.73
C LYS A 401 -36.71 53.24 -1.84
N ASN A 402 -35.79 54.01 -2.43
CA ASN A 402 -35.28 55.32 -1.99
C ASN A 402 -34.62 55.48 -0.61
N THR A 403 -33.34 55.87 -0.59
CA THR A 403 -32.93 57.26 -0.28
C THR A 403 -31.45 57.57 -0.61
N GLU A 404 -31.29 58.65 -1.39
CA GLU A 404 -30.24 59.68 -1.40
C GLU A 404 -28.74 59.40 -1.64
N CYS A 405 -28.21 60.25 -2.53
CA CYS A 405 -26.83 60.47 -2.94
C CYS A 405 -26.51 61.96 -2.65
N PRO A 406 -25.24 62.41 -2.57
CA PRO A 406 -24.64 62.86 -3.83
C PRO A 406 -23.12 62.63 -4.01
N ALA A 407 -22.80 62.22 -5.24
CA ALA A 407 -21.75 62.74 -6.14
C ALA A 407 -20.33 63.04 -5.61
N ASN A 408 -19.36 62.31 -6.16
CA ASN A 408 -18.40 63.00 -7.03
C ASN A 408 -17.91 62.12 -8.19
N SER A 409 -17.85 62.75 -9.34
CA SER A 409 -17.62 62.20 -10.68
C SER A 409 -16.15 61.94 -10.99
N LEU A 410 -15.88 60.90 -11.80
CA LEU A 410 -15.25 61.04 -13.12
C LEU A 410 -15.41 59.72 -13.90
N ARG A 411 -15.69 59.85 -15.18
CA ARG A 411 -16.36 58.89 -16.07
C ARG A 411 -15.47 58.66 -17.31
N VAL A 412 -15.84 57.64 -18.10
CA VAL A 412 -15.56 57.46 -19.56
C VAL A 412 -14.22 56.76 -19.88
N LYS A 413 -14.10 55.73 -20.74
CA LYS A 413 -15.01 54.88 -21.54
C LYS A 413 -14.23 53.63 -22.01
N ARG A 414 -14.97 52.55 -22.31
CA ARG A 414 -14.59 51.43 -23.18
C ARG A 414 -14.42 51.90 -24.63
N GLU A 415 -13.52 51.27 -25.39
CA GLU A 415 -13.83 50.84 -26.77
C GLU A 415 -12.85 49.77 -27.28
N LYS A 416 -13.41 48.73 -27.93
CA LYS A 416 -12.72 47.73 -28.74
C LYS A 416 -12.63 48.27 -30.17
N THR A 417 -11.51 48.07 -30.86
CA THR A 417 -11.52 47.90 -32.33
C THR A 417 -10.27 47.17 -32.81
N ALA A 418 -10.50 46.16 -33.65
CA ALA A 418 -9.49 45.46 -34.42
C ALA A 418 -9.04 46.30 -35.63
N ARG A 419 -7.78 46.14 -36.06
CA ARG A 419 -7.38 46.32 -37.47
C ARG A 419 -6.23 45.39 -37.85
N LEU A 420 -6.47 44.72 -38.98
CA LEU A 420 -5.55 44.01 -39.85
C LEU A 420 -4.31 44.86 -40.22
N VAL A 421 -3.18 44.19 -40.41
CA VAL A 421 -2.27 44.48 -41.53
C VAL A 421 -1.91 43.16 -42.22
N HIS A 422 -2.16 43.16 -43.53
CA HIS A 422 -1.83 42.13 -44.51
C HIS A 422 -0.56 42.58 -45.26
N ILE A 423 0.18 41.61 -45.84
CA ILE A 423 1.12 41.62 -47.01
C ILE A 423 2.28 40.65 -46.66
N SER A 424 2.21 39.37 -47.07
CA SER A 424 2.57 38.74 -48.38
C SER A 424 4.05 38.30 -48.39
N LEU A 425 4.40 37.00 -48.34
CA LEU A 425 4.32 35.90 -49.32
C LEU A 425 5.29 36.01 -50.52
N SER A 426 6.44 35.36 -50.37
CA SER A 426 7.36 34.75 -51.36
C SER A 426 8.50 34.15 -50.50
N ASP A 427 8.80 32.86 -50.41
CA ASP A 427 8.69 31.77 -51.36
C ASP A 427 8.50 30.44 -50.63
N LEU A 428 7.59 29.62 -51.16
CA LEU A 428 7.41 28.21 -50.83
C LEU A 428 7.81 27.41 -52.06
N HIS A 429 8.59 26.35 -51.86
CA HIS A 429 8.55 25.02 -52.50
C HIS A 429 9.98 24.48 -52.69
N CYS A 430 10.33 23.33 -52.11
CA CYS A 430 9.91 22.03 -52.64
C CYS A 430 10.69 20.87 -51.96
N SER A 431 9.90 19.89 -51.50
CA SER A 431 10.14 18.43 -51.52
C SER A 431 11.13 17.73 -50.58
N ALA A 432 10.53 16.75 -49.92
CA ALA A 432 11.08 15.64 -49.16
C ALA A 432 11.84 14.61 -50.03
N VAL A 433 12.44 13.62 -49.33
CA VAL A 433 12.93 12.29 -49.75
C VAL A 433 14.46 12.12 -49.62
N THR A 434 14.93 11.52 -48.50
CA THR A 434 15.49 10.14 -48.43
C THR A 434 16.08 9.81 -47.04
N MET A 435 15.88 8.55 -46.66
CA MET A 435 16.41 7.87 -45.48
C MET A 435 17.91 7.50 -45.61
N ALA A 436 18.53 7.35 -44.43
CA ALA A 436 19.54 6.35 -44.07
C ALA A 436 20.97 6.44 -44.62
N GLN A 437 21.88 5.99 -43.75
CA GLN A 437 23.31 5.70 -43.93
C GLN A 437 24.29 6.86 -43.69
N SER A 438 24.88 6.87 -42.49
CA SER A 438 26.35 6.91 -42.29
C SER A 438 26.71 6.73 -40.81
N ARG A 439 26.40 5.53 -40.26
CA ARG A 439 27.10 4.95 -39.11
C ARG A 439 28.24 4.10 -39.66
N LEU A 440 29.33 4.73 -40.10
CA LEU A 440 30.54 4.01 -40.49
C LEU A 440 31.77 4.92 -40.46
N LEU A 441 32.09 5.51 -39.30
CA LEU A 441 33.38 6.19 -39.13
C LEU A 441 33.95 6.17 -37.70
N LEU A 442 33.47 5.28 -36.82
CA LEU A 442 34.00 5.13 -35.45
C LEU A 442 34.48 3.72 -35.09
N LEU A 443 34.54 2.79 -36.06
CA LEU A 443 34.97 1.41 -35.85
C LEU A 443 36.38 1.08 -36.39
N VAL A 444 37.16 2.08 -36.84
CA VAL A 444 38.49 1.85 -37.45
C VAL A 444 39.66 2.30 -36.53
N VAL A 445 39.41 2.86 -35.34
CA VAL A 445 40.50 3.35 -34.46
C VAL A 445 40.77 2.45 -33.23
N CYS A 446 39.98 1.41 -32.97
CA CYS A 446 40.18 0.53 -31.81
C CYS A 446 40.86 -0.82 -32.10
N PHE A 447 41.34 -1.09 -33.33
CA PHE A 447 41.85 -2.42 -33.70
C PHE A 447 43.36 -2.54 -33.95
N SER A 448 44.17 -1.55 -33.56
CA SER A 448 45.62 -1.54 -33.85
C SER A 448 46.55 -1.47 -32.62
N VAL A 449 46.08 -1.72 -31.39
CA VAL A 449 46.96 -1.70 -30.18
C VAL A 449 46.98 -3.02 -29.39
N LEU A 450 46.33 -4.09 -29.85
CA LEU A 450 46.40 -5.39 -29.16
C LEU A 450 46.81 -6.50 -30.12
N GLN A 451 48.08 -6.50 -30.52
CA GLN A 451 48.81 -7.73 -30.87
C GLN A 451 50.31 -7.42 -31.04
N SER A 452 51.09 -7.63 -29.97
CA SER A 452 52.51 -7.99 -30.02
C SER A 452 53.00 -8.38 -28.63
N GLY A 453 53.43 -9.64 -28.46
CA GLY A 453 54.31 -10.04 -27.36
C GLY A 453 53.93 -11.32 -26.60
N TYR A 454 54.34 -12.48 -27.12
CA TYR A 454 54.42 -13.75 -26.38
C TYR A 454 55.90 -14.22 -26.28
N GLY A 455 56.30 -14.69 -25.09
CA GLY A 455 57.51 -15.50 -24.78
C GLY A 455 58.75 -14.70 -24.33
N HIS A 456 59.51 -15.00 -23.26
CA HIS A 456 59.68 -16.18 -22.40
C HIS A 456 60.41 -15.77 -21.06
N PRO A 457 60.86 -16.65 -20.13
CA PRO A 457 60.59 -16.54 -18.68
C PRO A 457 61.79 -16.11 -17.80
N SER A 458 61.56 -15.52 -16.62
CA SER A 458 62.55 -15.58 -15.53
C SER A 458 61.98 -15.43 -14.10
N ARG A 459 62.32 -16.43 -13.28
CA ARG A 459 62.51 -16.54 -11.82
C ARG A 459 61.82 -15.59 -10.82
N SER A 460 60.97 -16.23 -10.02
CA SER A 460 60.83 -16.21 -8.53
C SER A 460 60.90 -14.89 -7.75
N LYS A 461 59.85 -14.63 -6.97
CA LYS A 461 59.92 -14.33 -5.52
C LYS A 461 58.58 -14.65 -4.83
N LYS A 462 58.68 -15.11 -3.59
CA LYS A 462 57.66 -15.77 -2.75
C LYS A 462 56.50 -14.85 -2.35
N GLY A 463 55.29 -15.42 -2.25
CA GLY A 463 54.11 -14.85 -1.59
C GLY A 463 53.10 -15.95 -1.23
N VAL A 464 52.60 -15.91 0.01
CA VAL A 464 51.83 -16.88 0.82
C VAL A 464 50.51 -17.41 0.17
N PRO A 465 50.03 -18.64 0.44
CA PRO A 465 48.82 -19.17 -0.19
C PRO A 465 47.53 -18.70 0.49
N VAL A 466 46.58 -18.18 -0.31
CA VAL A 466 45.16 -18.06 0.04
C VAL A 466 44.39 -19.02 -0.86
N ARG A 467 43.96 -20.16 -0.31
CA ARG A 467 43.11 -21.11 -1.02
C ARG A 467 42.17 -21.77 -0.01
N GLN A 468 40.93 -21.26 0.08
CA GLN A 468 39.79 -22.05 0.59
C GLN A 468 38.39 -21.38 0.46
N ARG A 469 38.26 -20.06 0.20
CA ARG A 469 36.92 -19.42 0.21
C ARG A 469 36.14 -19.36 -1.11
N ALA A 470 36.76 -19.63 -2.24
CA ALA A 470 36.12 -19.42 -3.56
C ALA A 470 35.25 -20.60 -4.03
N THR A 471 35.38 -21.78 -3.43
CA THR A 471 34.72 -23.01 -3.90
C THR A 471 33.37 -23.29 -3.24
N GLU A 472 33.11 -22.74 -2.05
CA GLU A 472 31.84 -22.96 -1.33
C GLU A 472 30.70 -22.06 -1.84
N ASP A 473 31.03 -20.85 -2.33
CA ASP A 473 30.06 -19.87 -2.81
C ASP A 473 29.48 -20.22 -4.19
N ASP A 474 30.28 -20.91 -5.02
CA ASP A 474 29.88 -21.36 -6.36
C ASP A 474 28.97 -22.61 -6.29
N ASP A 475 29.21 -23.47 -5.29
CA ASP A 475 28.41 -24.67 -5.03
C ASP A 475 27.01 -24.32 -4.47
N MET A 476 26.92 -23.33 -3.57
CA MET A 476 25.63 -22.84 -3.06
C MET A 476 24.78 -22.16 -4.14
N ARG A 477 25.39 -21.35 -5.01
CA ARG A 477 24.66 -20.71 -6.12
C ARG A 477 24.08 -21.75 -7.08
N THR A 478 24.85 -22.78 -7.38
CA THR A 478 24.42 -23.88 -8.24
C THR A 478 23.25 -24.66 -7.61
N GLN A 479 23.25 -24.85 -6.29
CA GLN A 479 22.13 -25.49 -5.58
C GLN A 479 20.86 -24.63 -5.58
N ILE A 480 20.99 -23.31 -5.40
CA ILE A 480 19.86 -22.38 -5.43
C ILE A 480 19.20 -22.36 -6.81
N ASP A 481 20.00 -22.28 -7.88
CA ASP A 481 19.49 -22.27 -9.27
C ASP A 481 18.75 -23.58 -9.61
N LYS A 482 19.27 -24.70 -9.12
CA LYS A 482 18.65 -26.03 -9.30
C LYS A 482 17.31 -26.14 -8.58
N LEU A 483 17.22 -25.65 -7.34
CA LEU A 483 15.95 -25.60 -6.58
C LEU A 483 14.93 -24.67 -7.24
N TRP A 484 15.38 -23.56 -7.83
CA TRP A 484 14.51 -22.63 -8.55
C TRP A 484 13.90 -23.27 -9.81
N GLN A 485 14.70 -24.03 -10.55
CA GLN A 485 14.22 -24.80 -11.71
C GLN A 485 13.22 -25.90 -11.31
N GLU A 486 13.49 -26.62 -10.22
CA GLU A 486 12.58 -27.66 -9.70
C GLU A 486 11.23 -27.08 -9.26
N VAL A 487 11.22 -25.95 -8.54
CA VAL A 487 9.98 -25.27 -8.11
C VAL A 487 9.14 -24.78 -9.29
N ASN A 488 9.77 -24.28 -10.36
CA ASN A 488 9.03 -23.88 -11.56
C ASN A 488 8.43 -25.08 -12.28
N SER A 489 9.18 -26.17 -12.42
CA SER A 489 8.66 -27.41 -13.05
C SER A 489 7.47 -28.00 -12.27
N LEU A 490 7.44 -27.86 -10.93
CA LEU A 490 6.34 -28.30 -10.08
C LEU A 490 5.08 -27.44 -10.25
N LYS A 491 5.24 -26.11 -10.38
CA LYS A 491 4.12 -25.20 -10.68
C LYS A 491 3.56 -25.45 -12.08
N GLU A 492 4.42 -25.76 -13.04
CA GLU A 492 4.04 -26.10 -14.42
C GLU A 492 3.26 -27.43 -14.48
N MET A 493 3.72 -28.46 -13.76
CA MET A 493 2.98 -29.72 -13.65
C MET A 493 1.61 -29.55 -12.97
N GLN A 494 1.49 -28.64 -12.00
CA GLN A 494 0.21 -28.33 -11.35
C GLN A 494 -0.78 -27.64 -12.31
N ALA A 495 -0.32 -26.72 -13.17
CA ALA A 495 -1.17 -26.10 -14.20
C ALA A 495 -1.68 -27.12 -15.24
N LEU A 496 -0.84 -28.09 -15.61
CA LEU A 496 -1.17 -29.18 -16.54
C LEU A 496 -2.19 -30.19 -15.98
N GLN A 497 -2.15 -30.48 -14.67
CA GLN A 497 -2.93 -31.57 -14.07
C GLN A 497 -4.37 -31.20 -13.66
N THR A 498 -4.76 -29.92 -13.55
CA THR A 498 -6.11 -29.55 -13.08
C THR A 498 -7.00 -28.82 -14.09
N VAL A 499 -6.43 -28.01 -15.01
CA VAL A 499 -7.22 -27.12 -15.88
C VAL A 499 -7.54 -27.77 -17.23
N CYS A 500 -6.56 -28.39 -17.88
CA CYS A 500 -6.76 -29.05 -19.18
C CYS A 500 -7.60 -30.33 -19.10
N LEU A 501 -7.76 -30.93 -17.91
CA LEU A 501 -8.68 -32.06 -17.68
C LEU A 501 -10.15 -31.64 -17.70
N ARG A 502 -10.45 -30.38 -17.37
CA ARG A 502 -11.82 -29.82 -17.36
C ARG A 502 -12.12 -28.96 -18.60
N GLY A 503 -11.08 -28.40 -19.22
CA GLY A 503 -11.14 -27.58 -20.43
C GLY A 503 -10.83 -28.33 -21.73
N ILE A 504 -10.39 -27.60 -22.76
CA ILE A 504 -9.86 -28.18 -24.00
C ILE A 504 -8.42 -27.70 -24.25
N LYS A 505 -7.56 -28.58 -24.75
CA LYS A 505 -6.22 -28.21 -25.22
C LYS A 505 -6.26 -27.92 -26.73
N ALA A 506 -5.84 -26.73 -27.14
CA ALA A 506 -5.74 -26.34 -28.54
C ALA A 506 -4.57 -25.35 -28.72
N HIS A 507 -3.79 -25.49 -29.80
CA HIS A 507 -2.63 -24.63 -30.12
C HIS A 507 -1.67 -24.31 -28.96
N ARG A 508 -1.26 -25.33 -28.18
CA ARG A 508 -0.40 -25.19 -26.98
C ARG A 508 -0.98 -24.26 -25.89
N LYS A 509 -2.29 -24.08 -25.88
CA LYS A 509 -3.04 -23.42 -24.81
C LYS A 509 -4.11 -24.36 -24.29
N CYS A 510 -4.58 -24.11 -23.07
CA CYS A 510 -5.81 -24.71 -22.55
C CYS A 510 -6.88 -23.64 -22.41
N TYR A 511 -8.11 -23.96 -22.79
CA TYR A 511 -9.26 -23.08 -22.69
C TYR A 511 -10.31 -23.65 -21.73
N LEU A 512 -10.92 -22.78 -20.92
CA LEU A 512 -11.98 -23.15 -19.98
C LEU A 512 -13.13 -22.14 -20.03
N VAL A 513 -14.35 -22.61 -20.29
CA VAL A 513 -15.58 -21.78 -20.22
C VAL A 513 -16.04 -21.66 -18.77
N SER A 514 -16.45 -20.45 -18.36
CA SER A 514 -16.98 -20.18 -17.02
C SER A 514 -18.33 -20.85 -16.78
N GLU A 515 -18.58 -21.25 -15.53
CA GLU A 515 -19.90 -21.74 -15.11
C GLU A 515 -20.91 -20.60 -14.95
N GLN A 516 -20.46 -19.47 -14.39
CA GLN A 516 -21.27 -18.29 -14.08
C GLN A 516 -21.02 -17.14 -15.07
N ALA A 517 -22.05 -16.32 -15.26
CA ALA A 517 -21.94 -15.07 -16.02
C ALA A 517 -21.46 -13.93 -15.11
N LYS A 518 -20.53 -13.12 -15.60
CA LYS A 518 -19.92 -12.02 -14.86
C LYS A 518 -19.76 -10.79 -15.75
N HIS A 519 -19.50 -9.64 -15.14
CA HIS A 519 -19.08 -8.43 -15.86
C HIS A 519 -17.67 -8.61 -16.42
N TYR A 520 -17.30 -7.87 -17.46
CA TYR A 520 -16.02 -8.08 -18.17
C TYR A 520 -14.79 -8.07 -17.25
N HIS A 521 -14.70 -7.09 -16.35
CA HIS A 521 -13.58 -6.99 -15.41
C HIS A 521 -13.55 -8.14 -14.41
N GLU A 522 -14.71 -8.52 -13.88
CA GLU A 522 -14.85 -9.63 -12.93
C GLU A 522 -14.56 -10.99 -13.61
N ALA A 523 -14.93 -11.14 -14.88
CA ALA A 523 -14.60 -12.29 -15.71
C ALA A 523 -13.07 -12.40 -15.93
N ASN A 524 -12.39 -11.27 -16.18
CA ASN A 524 -10.93 -11.26 -16.29
C ASN A 524 -10.24 -11.60 -14.97
N GLU A 525 -10.71 -11.04 -13.85
CA GLU A 525 -10.20 -11.37 -12.52
C GLU A 525 -10.38 -12.86 -12.18
N ASP A 526 -11.50 -13.46 -12.58
CA ASP A 526 -11.77 -14.88 -12.35
C ASP A 526 -10.77 -15.79 -13.10
N CYS A 527 -10.48 -15.49 -14.36
CA CYS A 527 -9.45 -16.22 -15.12
C CYS A 527 -8.06 -16.08 -14.49
N ILE A 528 -7.70 -14.87 -14.02
CA ILE A 528 -6.41 -14.60 -13.37
C ILE A 528 -6.29 -15.35 -12.05
N ALA A 529 -7.36 -15.40 -11.25
CA ALA A 529 -7.39 -16.13 -9.99
C ALA A 529 -7.13 -17.64 -10.18
N GLN A 530 -7.47 -18.17 -11.35
CA GLN A 530 -7.22 -19.56 -11.73
C GLN A 530 -5.85 -19.78 -12.43
N GLY A 531 -5.05 -18.72 -12.62
CA GLY A 531 -3.73 -18.79 -13.25
C GLY A 531 -3.71 -18.62 -14.77
N GLY A 532 -4.78 -18.05 -15.35
CA GLY A 532 -4.92 -17.79 -16.79
C GLY A 532 -5.32 -16.34 -17.09
N THR A 533 -5.79 -16.07 -18.30
CA THR A 533 -6.34 -14.77 -18.72
C THR A 533 -7.62 -14.98 -19.50
N LEU A 534 -8.42 -13.93 -19.78
CA LEU A 534 -9.44 -14.08 -20.81
C LEU A 534 -8.79 -14.47 -22.14
N ALA A 535 -9.47 -15.31 -22.92
CA ALA A 535 -8.93 -15.82 -24.16
C ALA A 535 -8.71 -14.73 -25.21
N ILE A 536 -7.54 -14.73 -25.84
CA ILE A 536 -7.17 -13.74 -26.85
C ILE A 536 -6.89 -14.49 -28.17
N PRO A 537 -7.92 -14.78 -28.98
CA PRO A 537 -7.72 -15.34 -30.32
C PRO A 537 -6.82 -14.41 -31.16
N ARG A 538 -5.74 -14.96 -31.72
CA ARG A 538 -4.75 -14.21 -32.54
C ARG A 538 -4.88 -14.42 -34.04
N ASP A 539 -5.67 -15.40 -34.45
CA ASP A 539 -5.90 -15.76 -35.84
C ASP A 539 -7.27 -16.46 -35.97
N THR A 540 -7.69 -16.71 -37.21
CA THR A 540 -8.97 -17.35 -37.52
C THR A 540 -9.05 -18.77 -36.96
N ILE A 541 -7.94 -19.51 -36.94
CA ILE A 541 -7.91 -20.91 -36.49
C ILE A 541 -8.22 -20.96 -34.99
N GLN A 542 -7.53 -20.15 -34.19
CA GLN A 542 -7.79 -20.04 -32.76
C GLN A 542 -9.23 -19.57 -32.49
N ASN A 543 -9.73 -18.59 -33.25
CA ASN A 543 -11.11 -18.12 -33.08
C ASN A 543 -12.15 -19.22 -33.34
N ASP A 544 -11.97 -20.02 -34.39
CA ASP A 544 -12.88 -21.09 -34.76
C ASP A 544 -12.84 -22.22 -33.72
N GLU A 545 -11.65 -22.58 -33.22
CA GLU A 545 -11.49 -23.54 -32.12
C GLU A 545 -12.18 -23.08 -30.83
N LEU A 546 -12.04 -21.80 -30.48
CA LEU A 546 -12.73 -21.19 -29.34
C LEU A 546 -14.25 -21.22 -29.51
N THR A 547 -14.73 -20.93 -30.72
CA THR A 547 -16.16 -20.95 -31.06
C THR A 547 -16.74 -22.35 -30.93
N ASP A 548 -16.05 -23.34 -31.49
CA ASP A 548 -16.44 -24.75 -31.43
C ASP A 548 -16.42 -25.29 -30.00
N TYR A 549 -15.42 -24.91 -29.22
CA TYR A 549 -15.34 -25.26 -27.80
C TYR A 549 -16.50 -24.65 -27.01
N ALA A 550 -16.72 -23.34 -27.13
CA ALA A 550 -17.81 -22.65 -26.44
C ALA A 550 -19.18 -23.23 -26.78
N LYS A 551 -19.39 -23.61 -28.05
CA LYS A 551 -20.61 -24.27 -28.52
C LYS A 551 -20.84 -25.64 -27.88
N ARG A 552 -19.79 -26.44 -27.68
CA ARG A 552 -19.89 -27.74 -27.00
C ARG A 552 -20.07 -27.61 -25.49
N SER A 553 -19.35 -26.67 -24.86
CA SER A 553 -19.31 -26.53 -23.41
C SER A 553 -20.48 -25.76 -22.81
N SER A 554 -21.05 -24.78 -23.52
CA SER A 554 -22.20 -24.01 -23.03
C SER A 554 -23.13 -23.59 -24.17
N PRO A 555 -23.84 -24.54 -24.82
CA PRO A 555 -24.68 -24.27 -26.00
C PRO A 555 -25.84 -23.31 -25.74
N ALA A 556 -26.27 -23.16 -24.48
CA ALA A 556 -27.34 -22.24 -24.10
C ALA A 556 -26.90 -20.76 -24.06
N SER A 557 -25.59 -20.50 -24.02
CA SER A 557 -25.04 -19.14 -23.96
C SER A 557 -24.79 -18.59 -25.35
N LYS A 558 -25.28 -17.39 -25.63
CA LYS A 558 -25.17 -16.76 -26.95
C LYS A 558 -23.81 -16.12 -27.18
N ASP A 559 -23.28 -15.46 -26.16
CA ASP A 559 -22.07 -14.63 -26.24
C ASP A 559 -21.15 -14.89 -25.04
N PHE A 560 -19.85 -14.74 -25.28
CA PHE A 560 -18.79 -14.97 -24.29
C PHE A 560 -17.80 -13.82 -24.26
N TRP A 561 -17.38 -13.37 -23.08
CA TRP A 561 -16.27 -12.42 -22.99
C TRP A 561 -14.97 -13.05 -23.48
N ILE A 562 -14.24 -12.29 -24.29
CA ILE A 562 -12.87 -12.56 -24.71
C ILE A 562 -11.97 -11.39 -24.29
N GLY A 563 -10.67 -11.62 -24.24
CA GLY A 563 -9.71 -10.71 -23.60
C GLY A 563 -9.34 -9.48 -24.41
N ILE A 564 -10.31 -8.80 -25.05
CA ILE A 564 -10.09 -7.64 -25.92
C ILE A 564 -11.00 -6.48 -25.48
N THR A 565 -10.45 -5.26 -25.45
CA THR A 565 -11.14 -4.05 -25.01
C THR A 565 -10.50 -2.78 -25.58
N ASP A 566 -11.26 -1.70 -25.74
CA ASP A 566 -10.75 -0.37 -26.09
C ASP A 566 -11.12 0.71 -25.04
N ILE A 567 -11.45 0.29 -23.80
CA ILE A 567 -11.82 1.18 -22.68
C ILE A 567 -10.86 2.38 -22.51
N VAL A 568 -9.57 2.17 -22.76
CA VAL A 568 -8.53 3.19 -22.57
C VAL A 568 -8.59 4.24 -23.68
N LYS A 569 -8.83 3.82 -24.92
CA LYS A 569 -8.86 4.71 -26.07
C LYS A 569 -9.74 4.13 -27.16
N GLU A 570 -10.88 4.79 -27.34
CA GLU A 570 -11.88 4.50 -28.36
C GLU A 570 -11.28 4.16 -29.73
N GLY A 571 -11.66 3.00 -30.28
CA GLY A 571 -11.18 2.50 -31.56
C GLY A 571 -9.75 1.94 -31.55
N GLN A 572 -9.07 1.90 -30.40
CA GLN A 572 -7.78 1.24 -30.21
C GLN A 572 -7.92 0.04 -29.26
N TYR A 573 -8.30 -1.10 -29.84
CA TYR A 573 -8.43 -2.34 -29.11
C TYR A 573 -7.08 -2.92 -28.70
N VAL A 574 -6.99 -3.24 -27.42
CA VAL A 574 -5.88 -3.92 -26.78
C VAL A 574 -6.35 -5.21 -26.13
N ASP A 575 -5.43 -6.13 -25.91
CA ASP A 575 -5.72 -7.33 -25.15
C ASP A 575 -5.67 -7.07 -23.63
N VAL A 576 -5.94 -8.10 -22.81
CA VAL A 576 -5.89 -7.96 -21.33
C VAL A 576 -4.52 -7.59 -20.78
N ASN A 577 -3.45 -7.71 -21.57
CA ASN A 577 -2.08 -7.29 -21.24
C ASN A 577 -1.74 -5.89 -21.81
N SER A 578 -2.74 -5.16 -22.32
CA SER A 578 -2.60 -3.85 -22.94
C SER A 578 -1.73 -3.84 -24.22
N LEU A 579 -1.57 -5.00 -24.89
CA LEU A 579 -0.89 -5.06 -26.17
C LEU A 579 -1.88 -4.79 -27.31
N PRO A 580 -1.51 -3.99 -28.34
CA PRO A 580 -2.37 -3.76 -29.50
C PRO A 580 -2.78 -5.07 -30.16
N VAL A 581 -4.08 -5.23 -30.40
CA VAL A 581 -4.60 -6.39 -31.11
C VAL A 581 -4.50 -6.15 -32.61
N THR A 582 -3.91 -7.10 -33.33
CA THR A 582 -3.72 -7.04 -34.79
C THR A 582 -4.75 -7.86 -35.56
N PHE A 583 -5.43 -8.81 -34.89
CA PHE A 583 -6.43 -9.69 -35.48
C PHE A 583 -7.83 -9.34 -34.97
N PHE A 584 -8.78 -9.18 -35.89
CA PHE A 584 -10.15 -8.81 -35.57
C PHE A 584 -11.14 -9.71 -36.31
N HIS A 585 -12.15 -10.20 -35.60
CA HIS A 585 -13.19 -11.05 -36.19
C HIS A 585 -14.60 -10.43 -36.09
N TRP A 586 -14.70 -9.12 -36.31
CA TRP A 586 -15.94 -8.35 -36.20
C TRP A 586 -17.10 -8.86 -37.07
N ASP A 587 -18.32 -8.80 -36.54
CA ASP A 587 -19.55 -9.03 -37.30
C ASP A 587 -19.88 -7.82 -38.18
N ARG A 588 -19.32 -7.82 -39.40
CA ARG A 588 -19.56 -6.77 -40.39
C ARG A 588 -21.02 -6.67 -40.83
N SER A 589 -21.83 -7.71 -40.66
CA SER A 589 -23.25 -7.68 -41.05
C SER A 589 -24.08 -6.75 -40.17
N LYS A 590 -23.65 -6.56 -38.92
CA LYS A 590 -24.25 -5.64 -37.93
C LYS A 590 -23.54 -4.31 -37.80
N ARG A 591 -22.52 -4.06 -38.64
CA ARG A 591 -21.66 -2.86 -38.60
C ARG A 591 -20.84 -2.73 -37.32
N GLU A 592 -20.36 -3.86 -36.79
CA GLU A 592 -19.46 -3.85 -35.63
C GLU A 592 -18.03 -3.37 -35.97
N PRO A 593 -17.34 -2.70 -35.02
CA PRO A 593 -17.84 -2.28 -33.70
C PRO A 593 -18.80 -1.08 -33.78
N SER A 594 -19.85 -1.07 -32.95
CA SER A 594 -21.01 -0.19 -33.11
C SER A 594 -21.27 0.81 -31.97
N GLY A 595 -20.70 0.61 -30.78
CA GLY A 595 -21.19 1.29 -29.57
C GLY A 595 -20.35 2.46 -29.03
N GLY A 596 -19.24 2.81 -29.67
CA GLY A 596 -18.43 3.96 -29.25
C GLY A 596 -17.95 3.83 -27.78
N LYS A 597 -17.83 4.96 -27.07
CA LYS A 597 -17.39 5.01 -25.65
C LYS A 597 -18.26 4.26 -24.64
N ARG A 598 -19.41 3.72 -25.05
CA ARG A 598 -20.34 2.99 -24.16
C ARG A 598 -20.12 1.48 -24.22
N GLU A 599 -19.61 0.98 -25.33
CA GLU A 599 -19.40 -0.45 -25.56
C GLU A 599 -17.92 -0.66 -25.87
N SER A 600 -17.16 -1.02 -24.83
CA SER A 600 -15.70 -1.06 -24.93
C SER A 600 -15.12 -2.44 -24.66
N CYS A 601 -15.96 -3.45 -24.49
CA CYS A 601 -15.57 -4.81 -24.16
C CYS A 601 -16.05 -5.78 -25.23
N VAL A 602 -15.18 -6.69 -25.67
CA VAL A 602 -15.47 -7.54 -26.83
C VAL A 602 -16.00 -8.89 -26.40
N THR A 603 -17.02 -9.34 -27.12
CA THR A 603 -17.57 -10.69 -26.97
C THR A 603 -17.39 -11.51 -28.24
N LEU A 604 -17.26 -12.82 -28.08
CA LEU A 604 -17.40 -13.81 -29.14
C LEU A 604 -18.84 -14.35 -29.14
N SER A 605 -19.53 -14.27 -30.28
CA SER A 605 -20.93 -14.69 -30.40
C SER A 605 -21.10 -16.01 -31.14
N LEU A 606 -21.75 -16.98 -30.50
CA LEU A 606 -22.15 -18.23 -31.16
C LEU A 606 -23.29 -18.02 -32.16
N ALA A 607 -24.18 -17.06 -31.89
CA ALA A 607 -25.28 -16.72 -32.79
C ALA A 607 -24.77 -16.10 -34.10
N ALA A 608 -23.65 -15.39 -34.05
CA ALA A 608 -22.97 -14.83 -35.21
C ALA A 608 -21.80 -15.71 -35.70
N GLN A 609 -21.84 -17.03 -35.47
CA GLN A 609 -20.83 -17.98 -35.97
C GLN A 609 -19.39 -17.62 -35.58
N GLY A 610 -19.15 -17.23 -34.32
CA GLY A 610 -17.83 -16.89 -33.80
C GLY A 610 -17.37 -15.48 -34.15
N LYS A 611 -18.23 -14.63 -34.73
CA LYS A 611 -17.95 -13.21 -34.97
C LYS A 611 -18.04 -12.40 -33.68
N TRP A 612 -17.32 -11.29 -33.65
CA TRP A 612 -17.20 -10.42 -32.48
C TRP A 612 -18.09 -9.19 -32.59
N HIS A 613 -18.55 -8.72 -31.43
CA HIS A 613 -19.15 -7.40 -31.27
C HIS A 613 -18.63 -6.79 -29.97
N ASP A 614 -18.54 -5.47 -29.95
CA ASP A 614 -18.37 -4.69 -28.73
C ASP A 614 -19.68 -4.70 -27.93
N GLU A 615 -19.54 -4.55 -26.63
CA GLU A 615 -20.66 -4.59 -25.69
C GLU A 615 -20.32 -3.73 -24.46
N VAL A 616 -21.36 -3.28 -23.75
CA VAL A 616 -21.21 -2.61 -22.46
C VAL A 616 -20.50 -3.54 -21.48
N CYS A 617 -19.34 -3.13 -20.96
CA CYS A 617 -18.52 -3.95 -20.05
C CYS A 617 -19.24 -4.39 -18.76
N ARG A 618 -20.33 -3.70 -18.40
CA ARG A 618 -21.23 -4.02 -17.28
C ARG A 618 -22.32 -5.03 -17.63
N SER A 619 -22.39 -5.54 -18.85
CA SER A 619 -23.26 -6.66 -19.19
C SER A 619 -22.74 -7.93 -18.49
N GLN A 620 -23.63 -8.86 -18.11
CA GLN A 620 -23.22 -10.14 -17.54
C GLN A 620 -23.21 -11.21 -18.62
N LYS A 621 -22.04 -11.79 -18.90
CA LYS A 621 -21.89 -12.87 -19.88
C LYS A 621 -20.95 -13.93 -19.33
N LYS A 622 -21.10 -15.17 -19.84
CA LYS A 622 -20.08 -16.19 -19.62
C LYS A 622 -18.78 -15.77 -20.31
N TYR A 623 -17.68 -16.42 -19.97
CA TYR A 623 -16.37 -16.03 -20.47
C TYR A 623 -15.48 -17.24 -20.66
N ILE A 624 -14.43 -17.06 -21.46
CA ILE A 624 -13.49 -18.14 -21.79
C ILE A 624 -12.13 -17.73 -21.28
N CYS A 625 -11.56 -18.52 -20.37
CA CYS A 625 -10.20 -18.35 -19.90
C CYS A 625 -9.22 -19.11 -20.80
N GLU A 626 -8.05 -18.55 -21.07
CA GLU A 626 -6.90 -19.21 -21.69
C GLU A 626 -5.74 -19.38 -20.69
N TYR A 627 -5.02 -20.48 -20.82
CA TYR A 627 -3.86 -20.84 -20.00
C TYR A 627 -2.73 -21.27 -20.93
N LEU A 628 -1.55 -20.68 -20.74
CA LEU A 628 -0.37 -21.03 -21.55
C LEU A 628 0.21 -22.37 -21.10
N ILE A 629 0.50 -23.23 -22.07
CA ILE A 629 1.27 -24.46 -21.84
C ILE A 629 2.71 -24.16 -22.31
N PRO A 630 3.72 -24.24 -21.42
CA PRO A 630 5.12 -24.06 -21.80
C PRO A 630 5.57 -24.97 -22.97
#